data_AF-A0A5K1DAD7-F1
#
_entry.id   AF-A0A5K1DAD7-F1
#
_cell.length_a   1.000
_cell.length_b   1.000
_cell.length_c   1.000
_cell.angle_alpha   90.00
_cell.angle_beta   90.00
_cell.angle_gamma   90.00
#
_symmetry.space_group_name_H-M   'P 1'
#
loop_
_entity.id
_entity.type
_entity.pdbx_description
1 polymer ?
#
loop_
_entity_poly.entity_id
_entity_poly.type
_entity_poly.pdbx_seq_one_letter_code
_entity_poly.pdbx_strand_id
1 'polypeptide(L)' 'EEALNHPFLRSLHEINEEPVCSTPFSFDFERLSFSEEDIKDLIYEESLRFNPDMMEIPF' A
#
# COMPACT_ATOMS: atom_id res chain seq x y z
N GLU A 1 9.71 16.34 6.98
CA GLU A 1 10.05 17.77 6.79
C GLU A 1 11.27 18.25 7.57
N GLU A 2 11.24 18.42 8.90
CA GLU A 2 12.37 19.05 9.62
C GLU A 2 13.71 18.31 9.45
N ALA A 3 13.69 16.98 9.48
CA ALA A 3 14.89 16.17 9.26
C ALA A 3 15.42 16.25 7.81
N LEU A 4 14.53 16.37 6.83
CA LEU A 4 14.90 16.48 5.41
C LEU A 4 15.54 17.85 5.10
N ASN A 5 15.12 18.89 5.81
CA ASN A 5 15.71 20.23 5.75
C ASN A 5 17.08 20.36 6.45
N HIS A 6 17.63 19.29 7.03
CA HIS A 6 18.88 19.34 7.74
C HIS A 6 20.08 19.61 6.79
N PRO A 7 21.07 20.44 7.17
CA PRO A 7 22.19 20.82 6.29
C PRO A 7 22.98 19.65 5.69
N PHE A 8 23.03 18.52 6.39
CA PHE A 8 23.66 17.28 5.92
C PHE A 8 23.02 16.73 4.63
N LEU A 9 21.71 16.90 4.45
CA LEU A 9 20.95 16.38 3.31
C LEU A 9 20.72 17.44 2.22
N ARG A 10 21.24 18.66 2.37
CA ARG A 10 20.95 19.79 1.48
C ARG A 10 21.27 19.55 0.00
N SER A 11 22.27 18.72 -0.30
CA SER A 11 22.61 18.40 -1.70
C SER A 11 21.67 17.36 -2.33
N LEU A 12 20.81 16.72 -1.53
CA LEU A 12 19.89 15.66 -1.94
C LEU A 12 18.42 16.08 -1.79
N HIS A 13 18.12 16.99 -0.86
CA HIS A 13 16.75 17.43 -0.56
C HIS A 13 16.18 18.29 -1.69
N GLU A 14 15.11 17.80 -2.33
CA GLU A 14 14.39 18.48 -3.41
C GLU A 14 12.88 18.25 -3.26
N ILE A 15 12.14 19.33 -2.95
CA ILE A 15 10.72 19.24 -2.59
C ILE A 15 9.83 18.67 -3.72
N ASN A 16 10.22 18.91 -4.98
CA ASN A 16 9.46 18.40 -6.12
C ASN A 16 9.69 16.89 -6.36
N GLU A 17 10.77 16.33 -5.81
CA GLU A 17 11.12 14.90 -5.88
C GLU A 17 10.76 14.14 -4.59
N GLU A 18 10.13 14.82 -3.63
CA GLU A 18 9.68 14.25 -2.34
C GLU A 18 8.15 14.33 -2.19
N PRO A 19 7.37 13.61 -3.02
CA PRO A 19 5.92 13.66 -2.96
C PRO A 19 5.37 13.02 -1.69
N VAL A 20 4.27 13.57 -1.19
CA VAL A 20 3.47 12.95 -0.12
C VAL A 20 2.26 12.23 -0.70
N CYS A 21 1.82 11.15 -0.04
CA CYS A 21 0.58 10.49 -0.41
C CYS A 21 -0.61 11.42 -0.16
N SER A 22 -1.41 11.69 -1.19
CA SER A 22 -2.58 12.58 -1.11
C SER A 22 -3.76 11.96 -0.36
N THR A 23 -3.82 10.62 -0.31
CA THR A 23 -4.86 9.86 0.36
C THR A 23 -4.31 9.16 1.59
N PRO A 24 -4.87 9.38 2.79
CA PRO A 24 -4.49 8.61 3.96
C PRO A 24 -4.86 7.13 3.77
N PHE A 25 -4.04 6.23 4.32
CA PHE A 25 -4.34 4.80 4.32
C PHE A 25 -5.52 4.51 5.26
N SER A 26 -6.47 3.68 4.83
CA SER A 26 -7.61 3.28 5.68
C SER A 26 -7.23 2.12 6.58
N PHE A 27 -7.47 2.28 7.88
CA PHE A 27 -7.32 1.24 8.90
C PHE A 27 -8.67 0.62 9.30
N ASP A 28 -9.69 0.69 8.44
CA ASP A 28 -11.02 0.14 8.75
C ASP A 28 -10.98 -1.35 9.09
N PHE A 29 -10.00 -2.09 8.55
CA PHE A 29 -9.77 -3.50 8.86
C PHE A 29 -9.43 -3.76 10.33
N GLU A 30 -8.84 -2.82 11.07
CA GLU A 30 -8.53 -3.01 12.50
C GLU A 30 -9.79 -3.02 13.37
N ARG A 31 -10.87 -2.42 12.89
CA ARG A 31 -12.17 -2.39 13.59
C ARG A 31 -13.00 -3.63 13.30
N LEU A 32 -12.69 -4.33 12.22
CA LEU A 32 -13.38 -5.54 11.79
C LEU A 32 -12.74 -6.76 12.45
N SER A 33 -13.56 -7.65 13.01
CA SER A 33 -13.08 -8.94 13.52
C SER A 33 -13.06 -9.95 12.38
N PHE A 34 -11.96 -9.99 11.64
CA PHE A 34 -11.76 -10.98 10.59
C PHE A 34 -11.37 -12.34 11.16
N SER A 35 -11.92 -13.40 10.59
CA SER A 35 -11.42 -14.76 10.75
C SER A 35 -10.20 -14.99 9.85
N GLU A 36 -9.50 -16.11 10.06
CA GLU A 36 -8.39 -16.52 9.19
C GLU A 36 -8.86 -16.71 7.73
N GLU A 37 -10.07 -17.22 7.53
CA GLU A 37 -10.62 -17.47 6.20
C GLU A 37 -10.94 -16.16 5.47
N ASP A 38 -11.51 -15.18 6.17
CA ASP A 38 -11.75 -13.84 5.61
C ASP A 38 -10.45 -13.18 5.13
N ILE A 39 -9.36 -13.32 5.90
CA ILE A 39 -8.05 -12.78 5.52
C ILE A 39 -7.49 -13.50 4.28
N LYS A 40 -7.65 -14.82 4.19
CA LYS A 40 -7.23 -15.60 3.01
C LYS A 40 -7.98 -15.15 1.76
N ASP A 41 -9.29 -14.95 1.87
CA ASP A 41 -10.12 -14.51 0.76
C ASP A 41 -9.72 -13.11 0.31
N LEU A 42 -9.54 -12.16 1.23
CA LEU A 42 -9.06 -10.80 0.90
C LEU A 42 -7.69 -10.82 0.19
N ILE A 43 -6.75 -11.65 0.64
CA ILE A 43 -5.43 -11.79 -0.01
C ILE A 43 -5.58 -12.43 -1.39
N TYR A 44 -6.43 -13.44 -1.53
CA TYR A 44 -6.66 -14.12 -2.81
C TYR A 44 -7.31 -13.18 -3.82
N GLU A 45 -8.32 -12.43 -3.42
CA GLU A 45 -8.97 -11.41 -4.27
C GLU A 45 -7.96 -10.36 -4.74
N GLU A 46 -7.14 -9.81 -3.84
CA GLU A 46 -6.11 -8.84 -4.23
C GLU A 46 -5.08 -9.47 -5.19
N SER A 47 -4.69 -10.72 -4.93
CA SER A 47 -3.79 -11.46 -5.82
C SER A 47 -4.38 -11.62 -7.22
N LEU A 48 -5.66 -11.97 -7.35
CA LEU A 48 -6.33 -12.09 -8.65
C LEU A 48 -6.44 -10.75 -9.38
N ARG A 49 -6.65 -9.63 -8.66
CA ARG A 49 -6.66 -8.29 -9.27
C ARG A 49 -5.33 -7.95 -9.96
N PHE A 50 -4.21 -8.40 -9.42
CA PHE A 50 -2.88 -8.24 -10.03
C PHE A 50 -2.53 -9.34 -11.05
N ASN A 51 -3.24 -10.47 -11.04
CA ASN A 51 -2.99 -11.63 -11.90
C ASN A 51 -4.28 -12.08 -12.61
N PRO A 52 -4.89 -11.24 -13.47
CA PRO A 52 -6.19 -11.51 -14.07
C PRO A 52 -6.23 -12.80 -14.90
N ASP A 53 -5.10 -13.18 -15.52
CA ASP A 53 -4.98 -14.41 -16.32
C ASP A 53 -5.17 -15.69 -15.49
N MET A 54 -4.96 -15.64 -14.18
CA MET A 54 -5.19 -16.78 -13.29
C MET A 54 -6.69 -17.07 -13.09
N MET A 55 -7.58 -16.14 -13.42
CA MET A 55 -9.03 -16.39 -13.42
C MET A 55 -9.49 -17.19 -14.65
N GLU A 56 -8.69 -17.26 -15.72
CA GLU A 56 -9.07 -17.90 -16.97
C GLU A 56 -8.67 -19.38 -17.09
N ILE A 57 -7.91 -19.94 -16.14
CA ILE A 57 -7.52 -21.35 -16.18
C ILE A 57 -8.68 -22.21 -15.66
N PRO A 58 -9.42 -22.94 -16.52
CA PRO A 58 -10.37 -23.92 -16.05
C PRO A 58 -9.56 -25.13 -15.55
N PHE A 59 -9.91 -25.64 -14.37
CA PHE A 59 -9.40 -26.91 -13.87
C PHE A 59 -9.58 -28.05 -14.89
#